data_AF-A0A1W6CMI0-F1
#
_entry.id   AF-A0A1W6CMI0-F1
#
_cell.length_a   1.000
_cell.length_b   1.000
_cell.length_c   1.000
_cell.angle_alpha   90.00
_cell.angle_beta   90.00
_cell.angle_gamma   90.00
#
_symmetry.space_group_name_H-M   'P 1'
#
loop_
_entity.id
_entity.type
_entity.pdbx_description
1 polymer ?
#
loop_
_entity_poly.entity_id
_entity_poly.type
_entity_poly.pdbx_seq_one_letter_code
_entity_poly.pdbx_strand_id
1 'polypeptide(L)'
;MGISSGWMGSRTRALVEATKATVRRVLGPEGVKAEAEKEVRRRGPYAKSQERHARMRAAFAKGAAVAEIAVEFQVSQGTVHRVLGDVLRQRRSARDEAIHGLKGLGFSQASIAQVVGMTDAGVSLALKRMRARSGEAVGA
;
A
#
# COMPACT_ATOMS: atom_id res chain seq x y z
N MET A 1 -10.51 11.02 -8.24
CA MET A 1 -9.69 11.55 -9.37
C MET A 1 -8.40 10.74 -9.37
N GLY A 2 -8.27 9.69 -10.17
CA GLY A 2 -8.00 9.74 -11.62
C GLY A 2 -6.49 9.57 -11.82
N ILE A 3 -5.97 8.34 -11.78
CA ILE A 3 -4.54 8.08 -12.01
C ILE A 3 -4.27 8.42 -13.47
N SER A 4 -3.55 9.51 -13.68
CA SER A 4 -3.26 10.09 -14.99
C SER A 4 -2.41 9.12 -15.82
N SER A 5 -3.07 8.39 -16.71
CA SER A 5 -2.50 7.65 -17.83
C SER A 5 -2.03 8.65 -18.89
N GLY A 6 -0.91 9.32 -18.66
CA GLY A 6 -0.52 10.43 -19.54
C GLY A 6 0.93 10.83 -19.49
N TRP A 7 1.87 9.92 -19.75
CA TRP A 7 3.17 10.28 -20.34
C TRP A 7 3.95 9.03 -20.81
N MET A 8 3.55 8.47 -21.96
CA MET A 8 4.51 7.71 -22.79
C MET A 8 4.86 8.63 -23.95
N GLY A 9 6.11 9.10 -23.98
CA GLY A 9 6.62 9.98 -25.02
C GLY A 9 6.38 9.39 -26.41
N SER A 10 6.17 10.27 -27.40
CA SER A 10 5.81 9.90 -28.77
C SER A 10 6.77 8.89 -29.41
N ARG A 11 8.06 8.90 -29.03
CA ARG A 11 9.07 7.92 -29.44
C ARG A 11 8.82 6.52 -28.89
N THR A 12 8.35 6.41 -27.65
CA THR A 12 8.06 5.11 -27.02
C THR A 12 6.82 4.48 -27.63
N ARG A 13 5.80 5.28 -27.97
CA ARG A 13 4.63 4.81 -28.74
C ARG A 13 5.02 4.34 -30.14
N ALA A 14 5.84 5.10 -30.85
CA ALA A 14 6.28 4.74 -32.20
C ALA A 14 7.09 3.42 -32.21
N LEU A 15 7.97 3.22 -31.22
CA LEU A 15 8.71 1.97 -31.04
C LEU A 15 7.77 0.79 -30.74
N VAL A 16 6.80 0.97 -29.84
CA VAL A 16 5.82 -0.09 -29.52
C VAL A 16 4.97 -0.46 -30.74
N GLU A 17 4.53 0.52 -31.53
CA GLU A 17 3.74 0.27 -32.74
C GLU A 17 4.58 -0.37 -33.86
N ALA A 18 5.85 0.05 -34.04
CA ALA A 18 6.76 -0.59 -34.99
C ALA A 18 7.06 -2.05 -34.60
N THR A 19 7.25 -2.33 -33.31
CA THR A 19 7.43 -3.69 -32.80
C THR A 19 6.18 -4.54 -32.98
N LYS A 20 4.98 -4.01 -32.68
CA LYS A 20 3.70 -4.71 -32.95
C LYS A 20 3.50 -5.01 -34.43
N ALA A 21 3.85 -4.06 -35.30
CA ALA A 21 3.76 -4.24 -36.76
C ALA A 21 4.71 -5.34 -37.24
N THR A 22 5.92 -5.39 -36.69
CA THR A 22 6.93 -6.42 -37.01
C THR A 22 6.48 -7.80 -36.53
N VAL A 23 5.98 -7.88 -35.29
CA VAL A 23 5.47 -9.14 -34.70
C VAL A 23 4.25 -9.67 -35.48
N ARG A 24 3.33 -8.80 -35.90
CA ARG A 24 2.21 -9.19 -36.80
C ARG A 24 2.68 -9.73 -38.14
N ARG A 25 3.76 -9.17 -38.69
CA ARG A 25 4.31 -9.58 -39.99
C ARG A 25 5.03 -10.93 -39.92
N VAL A 26 5.66 -11.24 -38.79
CA VAL A 26 6.44 -12.47 -38.59
C VAL A 26 5.57 -13.65 -38.15
N LEU A 27 4.59 -13.43 -37.27
CA LEU A 27 3.78 -14.50 -36.67
C LEU A 27 2.41 -14.71 -37.34
N GLY A 28 1.97 -13.78 -38.20
CA GLY A 28 0.61 -13.77 -38.74
C GLY A 28 -0.47 -13.52 -37.66
N PRO A 29 -1.74 -13.31 -38.05
CA PRO A 29 -2.82 -12.99 -37.10
C PRO A 29 -3.10 -14.12 -36.10
N GLU A 30 -2.87 -15.38 -36.50
CA GLU A 30 -3.04 -16.57 -35.66
C GLU A 30 -1.88 -16.74 -34.65
N GLY A 31 -0.63 -16.46 -35.05
CA GLY A 31 0.52 -16.54 -34.14
C GLY A 31 0.54 -15.42 -33.09
N VAL A 32 0.02 -14.24 -33.41
CA VAL A 32 -0.17 -13.14 -32.44
C VAL A 32 -1.23 -13.50 -31.39
N LYS A 33 -2.31 -14.18 -31.78
CA LYS A 33 -3.32 -14.69 -30.83
C LYS A 33 -2.71 -15.73 -29.90
N ALA A 34 -1.95 -16.69 -30.43
CA ALA A 34 -1.32 -17.75 -29.65
C ALA A 34 -0.26 -17.21 -28.66
N GLU A 35 0.51 -16.19 -29.03
CA GLU A 35 1.44 -15.51 -28.11
C GLU A 35 0.69 -14.69 -27.04
N ALA A 36 -0.36 -13.97 -27.41
CA ALA A 36 -1.19 -13.24 -26.46
C ALA A 36 -1.85 -14.20 -25.44
N GLU A 37 -2.30 -15.37 -25.88
CA GLU A 37 -2.87 -16.40 -25.02
C GLU A 37 -1.83 -17.01 -24.07
N LYS A 38 -0.59 -17.21 -24.54
CA LYS A 38 0.54 -17.64 -23.70
C LYS A 38 0.96 -16.57 -22.68
N GLU A 39 0.97 -15.30 -23.07
CA GLU A 39 1.25 -14.15 -22.20
C GLU A 39 0.16 -13.98 -21.13
N VAL A 40 -1.11 -14.15 -21.49
CA VAL A 40 -2.26 -14.16 -20.57
C VAL A 40 -2.19 -15.35 -19.61
N ARG A 41 -1.80 -16.54 -20.08
CA ARG A 41 -1.53 -17.71 -19.20
C ARG A 41 -0.34 -17.48 -18.27
N ARG A 42 0.72 -16.80 -18.72
CA ARG A 42 1.89 -16.43 -17.90
C ARG A 42 1.56 -15.38 -16.84
N ARG A 43 0.69 -14.41 -17.13
CA ARG A 43 0.26 -13.35 -16.19
C ARG A 43 -0.92 -13.73 -15.30
N GLY A 44 -1.69 -14.76 -15.68
CA GLY A 44 -3.01 -15.08 -15.15
C GLY A 44 -3.16 -15.17 -13.61
N PRO A 45 -2.22 -15.80 -12.87
CA PRO A 45 -2.33 -15.89 -11.41
C PRO A 45 -1.80 -14.65 -10.68
N TYR A 46 -0.69 -14.08 -11.15
CA TYR A 46 0.01 -12.99 -10.48
C TYR A 46 -0.70 -11.64 -10.64
N ALA A 47 -1.25 -11.36 -11.83
CA ALA A 47 -2.00 -10.13 -12.07
C ALA A 47 -3.28 -10.06 -11.23
N LYS A 48 -4.00 -11.19 -11.10
CA LYS A 48 -5.20 -11.30 -10.25
C LYS A 48 -4.87 -11.16 -8.75
N SER A 49 -3.70 -11.63 -8.32
CA SER A 49 -3.22 -11.45 -6.95
C SER A 49 -2.87 -9.98 -6.67
N GLN A 50 -2.18 -9.30 -7.58
CA GLN A 50 -1.87 -7.87 -7.41
C GLN A 50 -3.12 -6.99 -7.41
N GLU A 51 -4.09 -7.28 -8.28
CA GLU A 51 -5.35 -6.55 -8.31
C GLU A 51 -6.12 -6.72 -6.99
N ARG A 52 -6.11 -7.93 -6.44
CA ARG A 52 -6.71 -8.22 -5.12
C ARG A 52 -6.03 -7.43 -4.00
N HIS A 53 -4.69 -7.40 -3.98
CA HIS A 53 -3.94 -6.61 -2.99
C HIS A 53 -4.20 -5.10 -3.14
N ALA A 54 -4.31 -4.60 -4.37
CA ALA A 54 -4.66 -3.21 -4.63
C ALA A 54 -6.07 -2.87 -4.12
N ARG A 55 -7.04 -3.77 -4.32
CA ARG A 55 -8.41 -3.61 -3.80
C ARG A 55 -8.44 -3.63 -2.26
N MET A 56 -7.69 -4.52 -1.60
CA MET A 56 -7.55 -4.53 -0.14
C MET A 56 -6.97 -3.22 0.39
N ARG A 57 -5.92 -2.68 -0.26
CA ARG A 57 -5.33 -1.38 0.08
C ARG A 57 -6.32 -0.23 -0.10
N ALA A 58 -7.12 -0.25 -1.17
CA ALA A 58 -8.14 0.75 -1.42
C ALA A 58 -9.27 0.70 -0.38
N ALA A 59 -9.73 -0.50 0.02
CA ALA A 59 -10.72 -0.67 1.08
C ALA A 59 -10.19 -0.10 2.42
N PHE A 60 -8.94 -0.41 2.78
CA PHE A 60 -8.32 0.15 3.98
C PHE A 60 -8.14 1.67 3.92
N ALA A 61 -7.81 2.22 2.75
CA ALA A 61 -7.72 3.66 2.55
C ALA A 61 -9.07 4.37 2.75
N LYS A 62 -10.18 3.71 2.40
CA LYS A 62 -11.55 4.18 2.64
C LYS A 62 -12.02 4.06 4.10
N GLY A 63 -11.22 3.46 4.97
CA GLY A 63 -11.51 3.33 6.40
C GLY A 63 -12.04 1.97 6.84
N ALA A 64 -12.10 0.98 5.94
CA ALA A 64 -12.52 -0.37 6.31
C ALA A 64 -11.54 -0.99 7.32
N ALA A 65 -12.07 -1.69 8.32
CA ALA A 65 -11.28 -2.39 9.31
C ALA A 65 -10.61 -3.64 8.70
N VAL A 66 -9.47 -4.06 9.27
CA VAL A 66 -8.77 -5.28 8.83
C VAL A 66 -9.68 -6.52 8.89
N ALA A 67 -10.56 -6.58 9.88
CA ALA A 67 -11.54 -7.67 10.02
C ALA A 67 -12.57 -7.66 8.87
N GLU A 68 -13.10 -6.49 8.52
CA GLU A 68 -14.06 -6.32 7.42
C GLU A 68 -13.42 -6.72 6.08
N ILE A 69 -12.18 -6.28 5.84
CA ILE A 69 -11.42 -6.64 4.64
C ILE A 69 -11.14 -8.15 4.60
N ALA A 70 -10.83 -8.76 5.74
CA ALA A 70 -10.59 -10.20 5.80
C ALA A 70 -11.85 -11.00 5.39
N VAL A 71 -13.02 -10.57 5.87
CA VAL A 71 -14.32 -11.16 5.52
C VAL A 71 -14.66 -10.93 4.04
N GLU A 72 -14.58 -9.68 3.56
CA GLU A 72 -14.91 -9.30 2.18
C GLU A 72 -14.10 -10.10 1.15
N PHE A 73 -12.81 -10.30 1.41
CA PHE A 73 -11.92 -11.00 0.50
C PHE A 73 -11.75 -12.49 0.80
N GLN A 74 -12.45 -13.02 1.82
CA GLN A 74 -12.36 -14.41 2.28
C GLN A 74 -10.91 -14.86 2.53
N VAL A 75 -10.13 -14.03 3.22
CA VAL A 75 -8.74 -14.31 3.59
C VAL A 75 -8.54 -14.21 5.09
N SER A 76 -7.45 -14.79 5.61
CA SER A 76 -7.08 -14.58 7.00
C SER A 76 -6.65 -13.13 7.26
N GLN A 77 -6.88 -12.64 8.48
CA GLN A 77 -6.38 -11.33 8.89
C GLN A 77 -4.85 -11.24 8.78
N GLY A 78 -4.12 -12.34 8.99
CA GLY A 78 -2.67 -12.39 8.78
C GLY A 78 -2.26 -12.06 7.34
N THR A 79 -3.05 -12.48 6.35
CA THR A 79 -2.83 -12.14 4.94
C THR A 79 -3.05 -10.65 4.69
N VAL A 80 -4.13 -10.09 5.26
CA VAL A 80 -4.42 -8.65 5.17
C VAL A 80 -3.29 -7.85 5.83
N HIS A 81 -2.81 -8.25 7.01
CA HIS A 81 -1.67 -7.63 7.68
C HIS A 81 -0.38 -7.70 6.87
N ARG A 82 -0.12 -8.80 6.16
CA ARG A 82 1.04 -8.92 5.27
C ARG A 82 0.92 -7.96 4.08
N VAL A 83 -0.26 -7.83 3.48
CA VAL A 83 -0.51 -6.95 2.32
C VAL A 83 -0.49 -5.47 2.69
N LEU A 84 -1.01 -5.13 3.87
CA LEU A 84 -1.12 -3.77 4.40
C LEU A 84 0.05 -3.38 5.31
N GLY A 85 1.03 -4.27 5.52
CA GLY A 85 2.07 -4.12 6.53
C GLY A 85 2.79 -2.77 6.47
N ASP A 86 3.19 -2.35 5.27
CA ASP A 86 3.89 -1.08 5.05
C ASP A 86 2.99 0.13 5.35
N VAL A 87 1.73 0.09 4.89
CA VAL A 87 0.76 1.16 5.12
C VAL A 87 0.42 1.29 6.60
N LEU A 88 0.25 0.17 7.29
CA LEU A 88 0.01 0.13 8.73
C LEU A 88 1.21 0.68 9.52
N ARG A 89 2.44 0.35 9.10
CA ARG A 89 3.67 0.89 9.70
C ARG A 89 3.81 2.39 9.47
N GLN A 90 3.51 2.87 8.26
CA GLN A 90 3.53 4.30 7.93
C GLN A 90 2.50 5.08 8.75
N ARG A 91 1.24 4.62 8.79
CA ARG A 91 0.20 5.27 9.62
C ARG A 91 0.57 5.28 11.10
N ARG A 92 1.17 4.20 11.60
CA ARG A 92 1.66 4.15 12.98
C ARG A 92 2.78 5.15 13.23
N SER A 93 3.73 5.28 12.31
CA SER A 93 4.86 6.21 12.45
C SER A 93 4.37 7.66 12.44
N ALA A 94 3.52 8.03 11.47
CA ALA A 94 2.89 9.36 11.42
C ALA A 94 2.08 9.68 12.69
N ARG A 95 1.40 8.66 13.26
CA ARG A 95 0.68 8.83 14.52
C ARG A 95 1.63 9.00 15.71
N ASP A 96 2.69 8.21 15.81
CA ASP A 96 3.70 8.34 16.86
C ASP A 96 4.36 9.74 16.80
N GLU A 97 4.62 10.27 15.61
CA GLU A 97 5.12 11.64 15.38
C GLU A 97 4.10 12.71 15.84
N ALA A 98 2.82 12.56 15.49
CA ALA A 98 1.77 13.47 15.95
C ALA A 98 1.66 13.48 17.48
N ILE A 99 1.73 12.31 18.12
CA ILE A 99 1.75 12.16 19.58
C ILE A 99 2.96 12.89 20.19
N HIS A 100 4.14 12.73 19.59
CA HIS A 100 5.34 13.43 20.04
C HIS A 100 5.22 14.95 19.87
N GLY A 101 4.68 15.43 18.75
CA GLY A 101 4.42 16.84 18.50
C GLY A 101 3.47 17.44 19.55
N LEU A 102 2.35 16.78 19.82
CA LEU A 102 1.41 17.21 20.86
C LEU A 102 2.07 17.25 22.25
N LYS A 103 2.95 16.27 22.55
CA LYS A 103 3.70 16.28 23.80
C LYS A 103 4.67 17.47 23.88
N GLY A 104 5.35 17.82 22.78
CA GLY A 104 6.23 18.99 22.68
C GLY A 104 5.48 20.31 22.83
N LEU A 105 4.22 20.36 22.42
CA LEU A 105 3.32 21.52 22.62
C LEU A 105 2.80 21.64 24.07
N GLY A 106 3.18 20.74 24.98
CA GLY A 106 2.82 20.80 26.39
C GLY A 106 1.49 20.14 26.75
N PHE A 107 0.85 19.42 25.83
CA PHE A 107 -0.39 18.71 26.15
C PHE A 107 -0.16 17.60 27.18
N SER A 108 -1.15 17.44 28.08
CA SER A 108 -1.17 16.33 29.01
C SER A 108 -1.38 15.00 28.27
N GLN A 109 -0.93 13.90 28.86
CA GLN A 109 -1.08 12.58 28.24
C GLN A 109 -2.55 12.19 28.04
N ALA A 110 -3.41 12.50 29.02
CA ALA A 110 -4.85 12.26 28.93
C ALA A 110 -5.50 13.06 27.78
N SER A 111 -5.09 14.31 27.59
CA SER A 111 -5.58 15.15 26.48
C SER A 111 -5.14 14.58 25.13
N ILE A 112 -3.90 14.10 25.01
CA ILE A 112 -3.40 13.45 23.80
C ILE A 112 -4.18 12.16 23.51
N ALA A 113 -4.42 11.35 24.54
CA ALA A 113 -5.20 10.12 24.44
C ALA A 113 -6.60 10.37 23.89
N GLN A 114 -7.28 11.41 24.38
CA GLN A 114 -8.59 11.84 23.88
C GLN A 114 -8.52 12.30 22.41
N VAL A 115 -7.59 13.19 22.06
CA VAL A 115 -7.47 13.75 20.71
C VAL A 115 -7.14 12.68 19.67
N VAL A 116 -6.24 11.75 20.00
CA VAL A 116 -5.77 10.71 19.08
C VAL A 116 -6.70 9.48 19.08
N GLY A 117 -7.68 9.43 20.00
CA GLY A 117 -8.60 8.31 20.15
C GLY A 117 -7.89 7.03 20.62
N MET A 118 -6.98 7.16 21.58
CA MET A 118 -6.18 6.07 22.13
C MET A 118 -6.27 6.03 23.65
N THR A 119 -5.89 4.90 24.25
CA THR A 119 -5.71 4.82 25.70
C THR A 119 -4.40 5.48 26.13
N ASP A 120 -4.32 5.91 27.38
CA ASP A 120 -3.09 6.46 27.96
C ASP A 120 -1.91 5.50 27.82
N ALA A 121 -2.13 4.20 28.02
CA ALA A 121 -1.12 3.17 27.81
C ALA A 121 -0.61 3.15 26.36
N GLY A 122 -1.51 3.35 25.40
CA GLY A 122 -1.16 3.46 23.98
C GLY A 122 -0.29 4.68 23.67
N VAL A 123 -0.59 5.82 24.30
CA VAL A 123 0.22 7.06 24.19
C VAL A 123 1.60 6.86 24.83
N SER A 124 1.67 6.29 26.03
CA SER A 124 2.93 5.93 26.69
C SER A 124 3.81 5.05 25.79
N LEU A 125 3.21 4.03 25.17
CA LEU A 125 3.95 3.13 24.29
C LEU A 125 4.46 3.84 23.04
N ALA A 126 3.67 4.73 22.44
CA ALA A 126 4.08 5.54 21.29
C ALA A 126 5.29 6.45 21.62
N LEU A 127 5.25 7.13 22.77
CA LEU A 127 6.35 7.97 23.24
C LEU A 127 7.62 7.16 23.53
N LYS A 128 7.49 5.99 24.18
CA LYS A 128 8.60 5.06 24.39
C LYS A 128 9.24 4.61 23.08
N ARG A 129 8.43 4.28 22.07
CA ARG A 129 8.92 3.92 20.73
C ARG A 129 9.66 5.07 20.04
N MET A 130 9.13 6.29 20.16
CA MET A 130 9.80 7.48 19.61
C MET A 130 11.17 7.68 20.25
N ARG A 131 11.27 7.65 21.59
CA ARG A 131 12.55 7.78 22.30
C ARG A 131 13.57 6.72 21.87
N ALA A 132 13.13 5.46 21.76
CA ALA A 132 13.97 4.37 21.28
C ALA A 132 14.48 4.58 19.84
N ARG A 133 13.72 5.29 18.99
CA ARG A 133 14.14 5.65 17.62
C ARG A 133 15.08 6.87 17.60
N SER A 134 14.89 7.82 18.49
CA SER A 134 15.69 9.05 18.56
C SER A 134 17.08 8.86 19.16
N GLY A 135 17.36 7.69 19.77
CA GLY A 135 18.65 7.44 20.41
C GLY A 135 18.86 8.26 21.68
N GLU A 136 17.81 8.88 22.24
CA GLU A 136 17.87 9.45 23.58
C GLU A 136 18.12 8.30 24.55
N ALA A 137 19.36 8.23 25.03
CA ALA A 137 19.80 7.28 26.03
C ALA A 137 18.81 7.28 27.20
N VAL A 138 18.44 6.08 27.63
CA VAL A 138 17.82 5.86 28.95
C VAL A 138 18.85 6.33 29.98
N GLY A 139 18.76 7.61 30.34
CA GLY A 139 19.62 8.23 31.33
C GLY A 139 19.00 8.14 32.72
N ALA A 140 19.65 7.32 33.55
CA ALA A 140 19.52 7.12 35.00
C ALA A 140 18.23 6.45 35.52
#